data_AF-A0A0W0FDU9-F1
#
_entry.id   AF-A0A0W0FDU9-F1
#
_cell.length_a   1.000
_cell.length_b   1.000
_cell.length_c   1.000
_cell.angle_alpha   90.00
_cell.angle_beta   90.00
_cell.angle_gamma   90.00
#
_symmetry.space_group_name_H-M   'P 1'
#
loop_
_entity.id
_entity.type
_entity.pdbx_description
1 polymer ?
#
loop_
_entity_poly.entity_id
_entity_poly.type
_entity_poly.pdbx_seq_one_letter_code
_entity_poly.pdbx_strand_id
1 'polypeptide(L)'
;MHRSVQRFEIHVMNTVNAEILGEYFQAVGERMPNLTSLCVEAPQAHHDALQPTLFSLIKALPRLERLEIPSFSDTSLIVAELARSAQLKELLFTRLSKEVGTQ
;
A
#
# COMPACT_ATOMS: atom_id res chain seq x y z
N MET A 1 -18.13 4.51 8.82
CA MET A 1 -17.14 5.33 8.09
C MET A 1 -16.30 6.11 9.09
N HIS A 2 -14.98 5.97 9.05
CA HIS A 2 -14.01 6.58 9.96
C HIS A 2 -13.43 7.86 9.35
N ARG A 3 -14.20 8.95 9.35
CA ARG A 3 -13.85 10.20 8.65
C ARG A 3 -12.69 10.98 9.29
N SER A 4 -12.33 10.69 10.53
CA SER A 4 -11.23 11.35 11.24
C SER A 4 -9.86 10.72 10.95
N VAL A 5 -9.83 9.52 10.38
CA VAL A 5 -8.57 8.82 10.12
C VAL A 5 -7.90 9.42 8.90
N GLN A 6 -6.71 9.99 9.11
CA GLN A 6 -5.87 10.60 8.09
C GLN A 6 -4.59 9.80 7.82
N ARG A 7 -4.16 8.98 8.79
CA ARG A 7 -2.98 8.13 8.71
C ARG A 7 -3.35 6.70 9.07
N PHE A 8 -2.84 5.75 8.30
CA PHE A 8 -3.10 4.33 8.51
C PHE A 8 -1.87 3.53 8.09
N GLU A 9 -1.64 2.41 8.78
CA GLU A 9 -0.50 1.53 8.52
C GLU A 9 -1.01 0.10 8.38
N ILE A 10 -0.52 -0.59 7.36
CA ILE A 10 -0.90 -1.97 7.05
C ILE A 10 0.35 -2.82 7.11
N HIS A 11 0.33 -3.80 8.01
CA HIS A 11 1.42 -4.71 8.28
C HIS A 11 1.00 -6.12 7.86
N VAL A 12 1.45 -6.57 6.68
CA VAL A 12 1.14 -7.91 6.17
C VAL A 12 2.12 -8.91 6.77
N MET A 13 1.64 -9.76 7.68
CA MET A 13 2.52 -10.64 8.49
C MET A 13 2.52 -12.11 8.06
N ASN A 14 1.44 -12.59 7.43
CA ASN A 14 1.28 -13.99 7.01
C ASN A 14 0.85 -14.07 5.54
N THR A 15 1.01 -15.25 4.93
CA THR A 15 0.59 -15.54 3.55
C THR A 15 -0.89 -15.25 3.36
N VAL A 16 -1.18 -14.21 2.59
CA VAL A 16 -2.53 -13.88 2.11
C VAL A 16 -2.50 -13.92 0.58
N ASN A 17 -3.54 -14.50 -0.04
CA ASN A 17 -3.67 -14.41 -1.48
C ASN A 17 -3.93 -12.94 -1.90
N ALA A 18 -3.69 -12.63 -3.18
CA ALA A 18 -3.87 -11.27 -3.70
C ALA A 18 -5.33 -10.79 -3.63
N GLU A 19 -6.31 -11.71 -3.69
CA GLU A 19 -7.74 -11.38 -3.64
C GLU A 19 -8.12 -10.77 -2.29
N ILE A 20 -7.73 -11.41 -1.18
CA ILE A 20 -8.04 -10.92 0.18
C ILE A 20 -7.36 -9.56 0.43
N LEU A 21 -6.12 -9.38 -0.04
CA LEU A 21 -5.43 -8.08 0.08
C LEU A 21 -6.15 -6.99 -0.72
N GLY A 22 -6.60 -7.31 -1.94
CA GLY A 22 -7.38 -6.40 -2.77
C GLY A 22 -8.69 -5.97 -2.12
N GLU A 23 -9.46 -6.92 -1.59
CA GLU A 23 -10.71 -6.65 -0.85
C GLU A 23 -10.46 -5.77 0.38
N TYR A 24 -9.38 -6.05 1.12
CA TYR A 24 -9.01 -5.28 2.30
C TYR A 24 -8.68 -3.83 1.93
N PHE A 25 -7.86 -3.61 0.90
CA PHE A 25 -7.51 -2.27 0.43
C PHE A 25 -8.70 -1.47 -0.08
N GLN A 26 -9.63 -2.14 -0.78
CA GLN A 26 -10.89 -1.51 -1.17
C GLN A 26 -11.68 -1.07 0.07
N ALA A 27 -11.82 -1.95 1.07
CA ALA A 27 -12.53 -1.63 2.30
C ALA A 27 -11.87 -0.47 3.08
N VAL A 28 -10.55 -0.35 3.05
CA VAL A 28 -9.83 0.80 3.63
C VAL A 28 -10.25 2.10 2.95
N GLY A 29 -10.24 2.16 1.62
CA GLY A 29 -10.63 3.37 0.91
C GLY A 29 -12.10 3.76 1.11
N GLU A 30 -13.01 2.78 1.13
CA GLU A 30 -14.43 3.02 1.40
C GLU A 30 -14.69 3.52 2.83
N ARG A 31 -13.95 2.98 3.81
CA ARG A 31 -14.16 3.28 5.22
C ARG A 31 -13.40 4.51 5.70
N MET A 32 -12.30 4.88 5.04
CA MET A 32 -11.38 5.96 5.43
C MET A 32 -11.18 6.96 4.29
N PRO A 33 -12.23 7.65 3.82
CA PRO A 33 -12.16 8.51 2.62
C PRO A 33 -11.29 9.77 2.78
N ASN A 34 -10.86 10.09 4.01
CA ASN A 34 -10.01 11.24 4.32
C ASN A 34 -8.54 10.83 4.58
N LEU A 35 -8.18 9.59 4.25
CA LEU A 35 -6.82 9.11 4.42
C LEU A 35 -5.88 9.87 3.49
N THR A 36 -4.86 10.49 4.06
CA THR A 36 -3.83 11.27 3.35
C THR A 36 -2.45 10.63 3.44
N SER A 37 -2.22 9.74 4.41
CA SER A 37 -0.96 9.00 4.56
C SER A 37 -1.23 7.53 4.76
N LEU A 38 -0.57 6.69 3.97
CA LEU A 38 -0.64 5.24 4.08
C LEU A 38 0.75 4.63 4.03
N CYS A 39 1.04 3.76 4.99
CA CYS A 39 2.19 2.87 4.96
C CYS A 39 1.72 1.43 4.76
N VAL A 40 2.36 0.69 3.87
CA VAL A 40 2.16 -0.74 3.67
C VAL A 40 3.51 -1.43 3.81
N GLU A 41 3.61 -2.33 4.78
CA GLU A 41 4.76 -3.18 4.99
C GLU A 41 4.38 -4.63 4.70
N ALA A 42 5.23 -5.32 3.94
CA ALA A 42 5.03 -6.73 3.63
C ALA A 42 6.39 -7.43 3.42
N PRO A 43 6.55 -8.67 3.94
CA PRO A 43 7.63 -9.57 3.58
C PRO A 43 7.76 -9.75 2.07
N GLN A 44 8.98 -10.03 1.62
CA GLN A 44 9.29 -10.21 0.20
C GLN A 44 8.43 -11.31 -0.45
N ALA A 45 8.10 -12.36 0.31
CA ALA A 45 7.23 -13.46 -0.13
C ALA A 45 5.81 -13.01 -0.55
N HIS A 46 5.40 -11.78 -0.23
CA HIS A 46 4.07 -11.26 -0.56
C HIS A 46 4.11 -10.12 -1.58
N HIS A 47 5.28 -9.73 -2.08
CA HIS A 47 5.41 -8.61 -3.01
C HIS A 47 4.66 -8.86 -4.32
N ASP A 48 4.71 -10.08 -4.84
CA ASP A 48 4.00 -10.48 -6.07
C ASP A 48 2.48 -10.41 -5.92
N ALA A 49 1.96 -10.73 -4.73
CA ALA A 49 0.53 -10.62 -4.43
C ALA A 49 0.11 -9.17 -4.15
N LEU A 50 1.01 -8.37 -3.57
CA LEU A 50 0.78 -6.99 -3.20
C LEU A 50 0.77 -6.07 -4.42
N GLN A 51 1.74 -6.21 -5.33
CA GLN A 51 1.93 -5.35 -6.50
C GLN A 51 0.65 -5.10 -7.32
N PRO A 52 -0.12 -6.13 -7.74
CA PRO A 52 -1.34 -5.90 -8.53
C PRO A 52 -2.46 -5.21 -7.72
N THR A 53 -2.49 -5.40 -6.39
CA THR A 53 -3.53 -4.84 -5.51
C THR A 53 -3.32 -3.36 -5.18
N LEU A 54 -2.08 -2.86 -5.30
CA LEU A 54 -1.75 -1.45 -5.04
C LEU A 54 -2.50 -0.50 -5.96
N PHE A 55 -2.80 -0.89 -7.20
CA PHE A 55 -3.59 -0.05 -8.10
C PHE A 55 -5.01 0.17 -7.59
N SER A 56 -5.64 -0.87 -7.04
CA SER A 56 -6.97 -0.76 -6.42
C SER A 56 -6.95 0.16 -5.20
N LEU A 57 -5.89 0.04 -4.38
CA LEU A 57 -5.67 0.90 -3.21
C LEU A 57 -5.55 2.37 -3.60
N ILE A 58 -4.74 2.69 -4.61
CA ILE A 58 -4.54 4.07 -5.09
C ILE A 58 -5.86 4.66 -5.59
N LYS A 59 -6.63 3.90 -6.36
CA LYS A 59 -7.94 4.32 -6.87
C LYS A 59 -8.95 4.55 -5.75
N ALA A 60 -8.89 3.75 -4.68
CA ALA A 60 -9.78 3.87 -3.54
C ALA A 60 -9.43 5.04 -2.60
N LEU A 61 -8.24 5.65 -2.76
CA LEU A 61 -7.71 6.69 -1.88
C LEU A 61 -7.41 7.99 -2.65
N PRO A 62 -8.45 8.71 -3.13
CA PRO A 62 -8.28 9.89 -3.99
C PRO A 62 -7.63 11.09 -3.30
N ARG A 63 -7.44 11.06 -1.98
CA ARG A 63 -6.82 12.14 -1.17
C ARG A 63 -5.44 11.77 -0.65
N LEU A 64 -4.88 10.66 -1.12
CA LEU A 64 -3.59 10.18 -0.64
C LEU A 64 -2.48 11.15 -1.06
N GLU A 65 -1.80 11.71 -0.08
CA GLU A 65 -0.68 12.64 -0.28
C GLU A 65 0.66 11.94 -0.07
N ARG A 66 0.72 10.97 0.84
CA ARG A 66 1.91 10.18 1.14
C ARG A 66 1.61 8.69 1.06
N LEU A 67 2.41 7.97 0.28
CA LEU A 67 2.37 6.52 0.17
C LEU A 67 3.75 5.94 0.46
N GLU A 68 3.82 5.01 1.39
CA GLU A 68 5.01 4.24 1.72
C GLU A 68 4.71 2.76 1.48
N ILE A 69 5.48 2.12 0.60
CA ILE A 69 5.25 0.73 0.13
C ILE A 69 6.58 -0.02 -0.01
N PRO A 70 6.58 -1.36 -0.06
CA PRO A 70 7.81 -2.11 -0.29
C PRO A 70 8.41 -1.84 -1.66
N SER A 71 9.74 -1.96 -1.79
CA SER A 71 10.41 -1.99 -3.09
C SER A 71 10.06 -3.26 -3.86
N PHE A 72 9.51 -3.11 -5.07
CA PHE A 72 9.26 -4.20 -6.01
C PHE A 72 10.39 -4.36 -7.01
N SER A 73 10.50 -5.53 -7.65
CA SER A 73 11.45 -5.77 -8.74
C SER A 73 11.19 -4.85 -9.95
N ASP A 74 9.93 -4.52 -10.20
CA ASP A 74 9.52 -3.54 -11.21
C ASP A 74 8.54 -2.51 -10.59
N THR A 75 9.07 -1.35 -10.20
CA THR A 75 8.26 -0.25 -9.66
C THR A 75 7.71 0.68 -10.74
N SER A 76 8.09 0.50 -12.01
CA SER A 76 7.81 1.48 -13.07
C SER A 76 6.32 1.67 -13.34
N LEU A 77 5.54 0.58 -13.34
CA LEU A 77 4.09 0.61 -13.52
C LEU A 77 3.37 1.29 -12.35
N ILE A 78 3.82 1.04 -11.11
CA ILE A 78 3.26 1.68 -9.91
C ILE A 78 3.55 3.18 -9.93
N VAL A 79 4.79 3.57 -10.25
CA VAL A 79 5.17 4.99 -10.38
C VAL A 79 4.36 5.67 -11.47
N ALA A 80 4.15 5.01 -12.62
CA ALA A 80 3.33 5.56 -13.70
C ALA A 80 1.87 5.77 -13.29
N GLU A 81 1.27 4.85 -12.54
CA GLU A 81 -0.09 5.04 -12.00
C GLU A 81 -0.12 6.18 -10.96
N LEU A 82 0.82 6.17 -10.03
CA LEU A 82 0.91 7.17 -8.97
C LEU A 82 1.15 8.58 -9.51
N ALA A 83 1.92 8.70 -10.60
CA ALA A 83 2.12 9.97 -11.31
C ALA A 83 0.82 10.55 -11.90
N ARG A 84 -0.20 9.70 -12.13
CA ARG A 84 -1.54 10.15 -12.54
C ARG A 84 -2.41 10.58 -11.35
N SER A 85 -2.01 10.28 -10.12
CA SER A 85 -2.68 10.77 -8.91
C SER A 85 -2.27 12.22 -8.65
N ALA A 86 -3.19 13.15 -8.88
CA ALA A 86 -2.93 14.60 -8.75
C ALA A 86 -2.61 15.06 -7.31
N GLN A 87 -2.81 14.20 -6.31
CA GLN A 87 -2.71 14.55 -4.89
C GLN A 87 -1.44 13.99 -4.22
N LEU A 88 -0.78 12.99 -4.83
CA LEU A 88 0.38 12.35 -4.22
C LEU A 88 1.59 13.28 -4.28
N LYS A 89 2.13 13.62 -3.11
CA LYS A 89 3.29 14.49 -2.91
C LYS A 89 4.55 13.70 -2.58
N GLU A 90 4.39 12.56 -1.91
CA GLU A 90 5.50 11.75 -1.41
C GLU A 90 5.25 10.26 -1.66
N LEU A 91 6.21 9.61 -2.33
CA LEU A 91 6.27 8.17 -2.53
C LEU A 91 7.57 7.65 -1.94
N LEU A 92 7.47 6.79 -0.94
CA LEU A 92 8.61 6.17 -0.27
C LEU A 92 8.60 4.67 -0.53
N PHE A 93 9.79 4.13 -0.78
CA PHE A 93 10.00 2.69 -0.90
C PHE A 93 10.75 2.20 0.33
N THR A 94 10.12 1.30 1.09
CA THR A 94 10.76 0.68 2.25
C THR A 94 11.81 -0.33 1.78
N ARG A 95 13.02 -0.23 2.34
CA ARG A 95 14.07 -1.23 2.11
C ARG A 95 13.77 -2.46 2.95
N LEU A 96 14.04 -3.63 2.37
CA LEU A 96 13.92 -4.94 3.02
C LEU A 96 14.42 -4.89 4.46
N SER A 97 13.51 -4.97 5.42
CA SER A 97 13.82 -5.43 6.76
C SER A 97 14.33 -6.86 6.58
N LYS A 98 15.64 -7.06 6.70
CA LYS A 98 16.22 -8.40 6.78
C LYS A 98 15.42 -9.14 7.84
N GLU A 99 14.83 -10.28 7.48
CA GLU A 99 14.37 -11.24 8.46
C GLU A 99 15.52 -11.44 9.43
N VAL A 100 15.35 -10.96 10.66
CA VAL A 100 16.27 -11.29 11.74
C VAL A 100 16.07 -12.77 11.95
N GLY A 101 16.96 -13.57 11.37
CA GLY A 101 17.00 -15.01 11.55
C GLY A 101 16.92 -15.30 13.05
N THR A 102 15.81 -15.92 13.45
CA THR A 102 15.72 -16.54 14.76
C THR A 102 16.40 -17.89 14.63
N GLN A 103 17.45 -18.02 15.44
CA GLN A 103 18.32 -19.19 15.59
C GLN A 103 17.54 -20.42 16.05
#